data_AF-A0A8J2U1B3-F1
#
_entry.id   AF-A0A8J2U1B3-F1
#
_cell.length_a   1.000
_cell.length_b   1.000
_cell.length_c   1.000
_cell.angle_alpha   90.00
_cell.angle_beta   90.00
_cell.angle_gamma   90.00
#
_symmetry.space_group_name_H-M   'P 1'
#
loop_
_entity.id
_entity.type
_entity.pdbx_description
1 polymer ?
#
loop_
_entity_poly.entity_id
_entity_poly.type
_entity_poly.pdbx_seq_one_letter_code
_entity_poly.pdbx_strand_id
1 'polypeptide(L)'
;MAGHVSGAPNPLGREVTAVEDLPATAAETSAERPWPLRLLSAKMKDYIDRMSAVWIEGQIIELNHRGRASYLTLRDTDVEMSLPVQVWRNVLDACETPLEPGSRVVVQVKADFWAKTGRLSMRAGAIRAVGLGELLARIELLRRQLGQEGLFDPDRKQSLPFLPERIGLITGRNSDAEKDVIRNARLRWPAVEFDVRHTAVQGADAVPQITRALAELDADPAVDVIVIARGGGSLEDLLPFSNETLVRAAAQTATPLVSAIGHENDRPILDEVADLRASTPTDAAKRIVPDMAQEIAGIRQSRAALERAVTLFIDGELRRLAEVRSRPALAAPATQLDERERLVADLRDRSARAASTRLDAGAREIAHLRAQVIALSPQKTLERGYAVVTADDGRILRDADEARPGEGIGVRLARGRLTATITDTGNPDTGEPGTTTTTQEQ
;
A
#
# COMPACT_ATOMS: atom_id res chain seq x y z
N MET A 1 -90.79 30.70 65.13
CA MET A 1 -89.81 29.69 65.58
C MET A 1 -90.37 28.32 65.25
N ALA A 2 -89.78 27.68 64.24
CA ALA A 2 -90.13 26.35 63.71
C ALA A 2 -89.81 25.25 64.73
N GLY A 3 -90.41 24.05 64.78
CA GLY A 3 -91.41 23.31 64.01
C GLY A 3 -91.29 21.84 64.50
N HIS A 4 -92.34 21.24 65.08
CA HIS A 4 -93.12 20.09 64.54
C HIS A 4 -92.28 18.90 63.99
N VAL A 5 -92.53 17.60 64.22
CA VAL A 5 -93.65 16.81 64.79
C VAL A 5 -93.24 15.31 64.84
N SER A 6 -93.80 14.56 65.80
CA SER A 6 -94.28 13.15 65.81
C SER A 6 -93.42 11.94 65.40
N GLY A 7 -93.67 10.83 66.10
CA GLY A 7 -93.17 9.49 65.81
C GLY A 7 -94.15 8.52 65.12
N ALA A 8 -93.66 7.28 65.02
CA ALA A 8 -94.22 6.00 64.51
C ALA A 8 -94.26 5.81 62.97
N PRO A 9 -94.27 4.55 62.47
CA PRO A 9 -93.42 3.39 62.74
C PRO A 9 -92.65 2.94 61.46
N ASN A 10 -91.80 1.92 61.61
CA ASN A 10 -91.03 1.26 60.57
C ASN A 10 -91.92 0.60 59.48
N PRO A 11 -91.71 0.86 58.17
CA PRO A 11 -92.11 -0.04 57.10
C PRO A 11 -90.86 -0.75 56.56
N LEU A 12 -90.45 -1.84 57.21
CA LEU A 12 -89.75 -2.91 56.51
C LEU A 12 -90.78 -3.55 55.57
N GLY A 13 -90.70 -3.20 54.30
CA GLY A 13 -91.64 -3.69 53.29
C GLY A 13 -91.68 -2.82 52.04
N ARG A 14 -90.52 -2.58 51.43
CA ARG A 14 -90.48 -2.17 50.02
C ARG A 14 -89.56 -3.13 49.29
N GLU A 15 -90.15 -4.25 48.87
CA GLU A 15 -89.60 -5.07 47.79
C GLU A 15 -89.35 -4.15 46.59
N VAL A 16 -88.09 -4.11 46.15
CA VAL A 16 -87.70 -3.46 44.90
C VAL A 16 -88.20 -4.34 43.76
N THR A 17 -89.47 -4.20 43.39
CA THR A 17 -90.03 -4.76 42.17
C THR A 17 -89.63 -3.87 40.99
N ALA A 18 -88.50 -4.19 40.35
CA ALA A 18 -88.16 -3.75 39.00
C ALA A 18 -87.17 -4.76 38.39
N VAL A 19 -87.63 -5.98 38.18
CA VAL A 19 -86.91 -7.01 37.42
C VAL A 19 -87.86 -7.54 36.37
N GLU A 20 -88.10 -6.80 35.28
CA GLU A 20 -88.82 -7.41 34.15
C GLU A 20 -88.61 -6.82 32.75
N ASP A 21 -87.68 -5.87 32.53
CA ASP A 21 -87.42 -5.43 31.14
C ASP A 21 -85.98 -5.02 30.84
N LEU A 22 -85.00 -5.71 31.44
CA LEU A 22 -83.59 -5.53 31.09
C LEU A 22 -83.28 -6.25 29.77
N PRO A 23 -82.58 -5.60 28.81
CA PRO A 23 -82.11 -6.26 27.60
C PRO A 23 -81.33 -7.54 27.90
N ALA A 24 -81.51 -8.60 27.10
CA ALA A 24 -80.88 -9.90 27.37
C ALA A 24 -79.42 -9.92 26.92
N THR A 25 -79.11 -9.21 25.84
CA THR A 25 -77.75 -9.13 25.26
C THR A 25 -77.23 -7.69 25.25
N ALA A 26 -75.89 -7.55 25.21
CA ALA A 26 -75.26 -6.23 25.16
C ALA A 26 -75.67 -5.44 23.90
N ALA A 27 -75.96 -6.15 22.80
CA ALA A 27 -76.40 -5.57 21.53
C ALA A 27 -77.82 -5.01 21.56
N GLU A 28 -78.65 -5.42 22.53
CA GLU A 28 -80.02 -4.93 22.73
C GLU A 28 -80.09 -3.73 23.68
N THR A 29 -78.94 -3.30 24.25
CA THR A 29 -78.90 -2.11 25.10
C THR A 29 -79.02 -0.84 24.26
N SER A 30 -79.82 0.10 24.76
CA SER A 30 -80.05 1.41 24.16
C SER A 30 -80.05 2.49 25.25
N ALA A 31 -80.07 3.77 24.85
CA ALA A 31 -80.16 4.87 25.81
C ALA A 31 -81.48 4.79 26.63
N GLU A 32 -82.53 4.29 26.02
CA GLU A 32 -83.86 4.11 26.59
C GLU A 32 -83.97 2.82 27.43
N ARG A 33 -83.10 1.84 27.20
CA ARG A 33 -83.03 0.56 27.94
C ARG A 33 -81.58 0.24 28.36
N PRO A 34 -80.99 0.99 29.29
CA PRO A 34 -79.60 0.77 29.70
C PRO A 34 -79.50 -0.41 30.68
N TRP A 35 -78.38 -1.13 30.63
CA TRP A 35 -78.02 -2.01 31.72
C TRP A 35 -77.60 -1.21 32.95
N PRO A 36 -78.00 -1.63 34.17
CA PRO A 36 -77.44 -1.06 35.38
C PRO A 36 -75.96 -1.45 35.46
N LEU A 37 -75.10 -0.53 35.93
CA LEU A 37 -73.65 -0.73 36.02
C LEU A 37 -73.27 -2.06 36.70
N ARG A 38 -74.02 -2.47 37.74
CA ARG A 38 -73.84 -3.76 38.42
C ARG A 38 -73.91 -4.97 37.48
N LEU A 39 -74.81 -4.94 36.50
CA LEU A 39 -75.02 -6.02 35.55
C LEU A 39 -73.89 -6.06 34.53
N LEU A 40 -73.44 -4.89 34.04
CA LEU A 40 -72.26 -4.80 33.18
C LEU A 40 -71.01 -5.32 33.88
N SER A 41 -70.73 -4.87 35.12
CA SER A 41 -69.57 -5.33 35.89
C SER A 41 -69.59 -6.84 36.16
N ALA A 42 -70.77 -7.42 36.40
CA ALA A 42 -70.93 -8.87 36.57
C ALA A 42 -70.68 -9.63 35.25
N LYS A 43 -71.25 -9.17 34.13
CA LYS A 43 -71.05 -9.77 32.81
C LYS A 43 -69.59 -9.69 32.35
N MET A 44 -68.91 -8.56 32.61
CA MET A 44 -67.48 -8.40 32.34
C MET A 44 -66.66 -9.40 33.17
N LYS A 45 -66.97 -9.56 34.46
CA LYS A 45 -66.32 -10.56 35.31
C LYS A 45 -66.52 -11.97 34.77
N ASP A 46 -67.74 -12.36 34.45
CA ASP A 46 -68.06 -13.69 33.92
C ASP A 46 -67.34 -13.97 32.59
N TYR A 47 -67.25 -12.97 31.71
CA TYR A 47 -66.55 -13.09 30.44
C TYR A 47 -65.04 -13.26 30.63
N ILE A 48 -64.43 -12.47 31.51
CA ILE A 48 -62.99 -12.51 31.79
C ILE A 48 -62.61 -13.79 32.54
N ASP A 49 -63.44 -14.26 33.48
CA ASP A 49 -63.19 -15.49 34.26
C ASP A 49 -63.22 -16.77 33.41
N ARG A 50 -63.89 -16.73 32.24
CA ARG A 50 -63.88 -17.80 31.21
C ARG A 50 -62.55 -17.91 30.47
N MET A 51 -61.68 -16.90 30.55
CA MET A 51 -60.35 -16.97 29.96
C MET A 51 -59.54 -18.09 30.65
N SER A 52 -58.92 -18.93 29.83
CA SER A 52 -58.01 -19.96 30.33
C SER A 52 -56.72 -19.35 30.85
N ALA A 53 -56.05 -20.03 31.77
CA ALA A 53 -54.73 -19.60 32.21
C ALA A 53 -53.74 -19.72 31.04
N VAL A 54 -52.93 -18.70 30.81
CA VAL A 54 -51.93 -18.63 29.73
C VAL A 54 -50.55 -18.39 30.31
N TRP A 55 -49.53 -18.88 29.61
CA TRP A 55 -48.13 -18.57 29.95
C TRP A 55 -47.70 -17.35 29.15
N ILE A 56 -47.17 -16.36 29.86
CA ILE A 56 -46.59 -15.16 29.26
C ILE A 56 -45.17 -14.99 29.74
N GLU A 57 -44.35 -14.39 28.90
CA GLU A 57 -43.00 -13.98 29.22
C GLU A 57 -42.98 -12.45 29.37
N GLY A 58 -42.22 -11.95 30.33
CA GLY A 58 -42.06 -10.51 30.51
C GLY A 58 -41.00 -10.17 31.54
N GLN A 59 -40.61 -8.91 31.57
CA GLN A 59 -39.69 -8.36 32.54
C GLN A 59 -40.45 -7.71 33.69
N ILE A 60 -40.03 -7.97 34.93
CA ILE A 60 -40.58 -7.30 36.10
C ILE A 60 -40.06 -5.86 36.13
N ILE A 61 -40.92 -4.86 35.92
CA ILE A 61 -40.54 -3.44 36.00
C ILE A 61 -40.66 -2.92 37.44
N GLU A 62 -41.64 -3.42 38.17
CA GLU A 62 -41.92 -3.03 39.54
C GLU A 62 -42.34 -4.26 40.33
N LEU A 63 -41.83 -4.39 41.56
CA LEU A 63 -42.18 -5.48 42.49
C LEU A 63 -42.48 -4.89 43.87
N ASN A 64 -43.75 -4.97 44.27
CA ASN A 64 -44.23 -4.45 45.55
C ASN A 64 -44.76 -5.57 46.44
N HIS A 65 -44.07 -5.82 47.56
CA HIS A 65 -44.50 -6.81 48.55
C HIS A 65 -45.56 -6.23 49.49
N ARG A 66 -46.75 -6.85 49.57
CA ARG A 66 -47.83 -6.43 50.48
C ARG A 66 -48.42 -7.61 51.27
N GLY A 67 -47.79 -7.94 52.40
CA GLY A 67 -48.28 -8.98 53.31
C GLY A 67 -48.34 -10.36 52.64
N ARG A 68 -49.55 -10.87 52.37
CA ARG A 68 -49.78 -12.21 51.77
C ARG A 68 -49.71 -12.25 50.24
N ALA A 69 -49.76 -11.10 49.57
CA ALA A 69 -49.66 -11.01 48.12
C ALA A 69 -48.62 -9.95 47.72
N SER A 70 -47.91 -10.19 46.63
CA SER A 70 -47.07 -9.20 45.97
C SER A 70 -47.76 -8.75 44.69
N TYR A 71 -47.57 -7.49 44.34
CA TYR A 71 -48.05 -6.93 43.08
C TYR A 71 -46.82 -6.62 42.24
N LEU A 72 -46.79 -7.16 41.03
CA LEU A 72 -45.72 -6.92 40.09
C LEU A 72 -46.28 -6.40 38.76
N THR A 73 -45.51 -5.58 38.09
CA THR A 73 -45.85 -5.08 36.74
C THR A 73 -44.92 -5.76 35.76
N LEU A 74 -45.50 -6.61 34.89
CA LEU A 74 -44.74 -7.23 33.80
C LEU A 74 -44.81 -6.33 32.57
N ARG A 75 -43.67 -6.10 31.94
CA ARG A 75 -43.57 -5.45 30.63
C ARG A 75 -43.07 -6.44 29.60
N ASP A 76 -43.63 -6.36 28.40
CA ASP A 76 -43.15 -7.13 27.25
C ASP A 76 -41.74 -6.67 26.86
N THR A 77 -40.92 -7.58 26.34
CA THR A 77 -39.51 -7.28 26.03
C THR A 77 -39.30 -6.58 24.71
N ASP A 78 -40.27 -6.64 23.81
CA ASP A 78 -40.18 -6.14 22.45
C ASP A 78 -41.14 -4.96 22.21
N VAL A 79 -42.22 -4.85 22.97
CA VAL A 79 -43.24 -3.81 22.81
C VAL A 79 -43.57 -3.11 24.14
N GLU A 80 -43.99 -1.84 24.07
CA GLU A 80 -44.45 -1.07 25.24
C GLU A 80 -45.85 -1.51 25.71
N MET A 81 -45.96 -2.76 26.15
CA MET A 81 -47.15 -3.33 26.78
C MET A 81 -46.82 -3.73 28.21
N SER A 82 -47.67 -3.34 29.16
CA SER A 82 -47.48 -3.68 30.57
C SER A 82 -48.77 -4.20 31.20
N LEU A 83 -48.64 -5.24 32.02
CA LEU A 83 -49.76 -5.87 32.72
C LEU A 83 -49.49 -5.95 34.22
N PRO A 84 -50.45 -5.50 35.07
CA PRO A 84 -50.36 -5.68 36.51
C PRO A 84 -50.72 -7.13 36.87
N VAL A 85 -49.83 -7.78 37.62
CA VAL A 85 -49.97 -9.16 38.07
C VAL A 85 -49.92 -9.21 39.60
N GLN A 86 -50.88 -9.92 40.19
CA GLN A 86 -50.90 -10.27 41.60
C GLN A 86 -50.36 -11.67 41.77
N VAL A 87 -49.41 -11.84 42.69
CA VAL A 87 -48.76 -13.11 42.99
C VAL A 87 -48.89 -13.40 44.48
N TRP A 88 -49.37 -14.59 44.82
CA TRP A 88 -49.44 -15.03 46.21
C TRP A 88 -48.05 -15.44 46.72
N ARG A 89 -47.82 -15.29 48.02
CA ARG A 89 -46.51 -15.57 48.64
C ARG A 89 -46.01 -17.00 48.36
N ASN A 90 -46.90 -17.99 48.40
CA ASN A 90 -46.55 -19.39 48.10
C ASN A 90 -46.06 -19.62 46.66
N VAL A 91 -46.49 -18.79 45.70
CA VAL A 91 -46.06 -18.88 44.30
C VAL A 91 -44.69 -18.22 44.12
N LEU A 92 -44.41 -17.15 44.86
CA LEU A 92 -43.10 -16.48 44.90
C LEU A 92 -42.04 -17.32 45.61
N ASP A 93 -42.39 -17.92 46.76
CA ASP A 93 -41.48 -18.76 47.54
C ASP A 93 -41.14 -20.08 46.81
N ALA A 94 -41.93 -20.47 45.81
CA ALA A 94 -41.66 -21.61 44.95
C ALA A 94 -40.60 -21.32 43.86
N CYS A 95 -40.19 -20.07 43.68
CA CYS A 95 -39.05 -19.74 42.83
C CYS A 95 -37.74 -20.04 43.55
N GLU A 96 -36.87 -20.81 42.89
CA GLU A 96 -35.51 -21.10 43.41
C GLU A 96 -34.63 -19.84 43.44
N THR A 97 -34.91 -18.87 42.57
CA THR A 97 -34.18 -17.61 42.47
C THR A 97 -35.05 -16.45 42.97
N PRO A 98 -34.51 -15.56 43.85
CA PRO A 98 -35.23 -14.35 44.24
C PRO A 98 -35.47 -13.46 43.02
N LEU A 99 -36.70 -12.98 42.87
CA LEU A 99 -37.10 -12.10 41.78
C LEU A 99 -36.87 -10.65 42.18
N GLU A 100 -36.22 -9.89 41.31
CA GLU A 100 -35.95 -8.47 41.49
C GLU A 100 -36.56 -7.66 40.32
N PRO A 101 -36.79 -6.34 40.48
CA PRO A 101 -37.05 -5.47 39.35
C PRO A 101 -35.91 -5.60 38.32
N GLY A 102 -36.24 -5.90 37.08
CA GLY A 102 -35.32 -6.24 36.00
C GLY A 102 -35.31 -7.73 35.64
N SER A 103 -35.75 -8.63 36.53
CA SER A 103 -35.77 -10.07 36.24
C SER A 103 -36.76 -10.42 35.13
N ARG A 104 -36.30 -11.23 34.17
CA ARG A 104 -37.13 -11.81 33.12
C ARG A 104 -37.77 -13.09 33.63
N VAL A 105 -39.09 -13.20 33.51
CA VAL A 105 -39.87 -14.28 34.10
C VAL A 105 -40.87 -14.85 33.12
N VAL A 106 -41.12 -16.15 33.26
CA VAL A 106 -42.24 -16.84 32.62
C VAL A 106 -43.30 -17.07 33.68
N VAL A 107 -44.48 -16.49 33.47
CA VAL A 107 -45.57 -16.47 34.44
C VAL A 107 -46.83 -17.08 33.83
N GLN A 108 -47.40 -18.05 34.53
CA GLN A 108 -48.74 -18.52 34.22
C GLN A 108 -49.73 -17.56 34.83
N VAL A 109 -50.50 -16.85 34.01
CA VAL A 109 -51.46 -15.85 34.45
C VAL A 109 -52.89 -16.22 34.08
N LYS A 110 -53.83 -15.85 34.95
CA LYS A 110 -55.27 -15.85 34.66
C LYS A 110 -55.83 -14.45 34.90
N ALA A 111 -56.59 -13.92 33.95
CA ALA A 111 -57.23 -12.62 34.11
C ALA A 111 -58.23 -12.63 35.27
N ASP A 112 -58.21 -11.57 36.07
CA ASP A 112 -59.07 -11.35 37.23
C ASP A 112 -59.60 -9.92 37.22
N PHE A 113 -60.92 -9.78 37.17
CA PHE A 113 -61.60 -8.48 37.13
C PHE A 113 -62.24 -8.15 38.48
N TRP A 114 -61.82 -7.03 39.07
CA TRP A 114 -62.34 -6.57 40.36
C TRP A 114 -63.60 -5.70 40.18
N ALA A 115 -64.77 -6.33 40.30
CA ALA A 115 -66.06 -5.70 39.99
C ALA A 115 -66.39 -4.41 40.78
N LYS A 116 -65.78 -4.19 41.95
CA LYS A 116 -66.01 -2.97 42.77
C LYS A 116 -65.31 -1.72 42.23
N THR A 117 -64.15 -1.87 41.58
CA THR A 117 -63.33 -0.75 41.10
C THR A 117 -63.11 -0.77 39.59
N GLY A 118 -63.56 -1.83 38.90
CA GLY A 118 -63.36 -2.01 37.47
C GLY A 118 -61.91 -2.30 37.07
N ARG A 119 -61.04 -2.63 38.03
CA ARG A 119 -59.62 -2.90 37.75
C ARG A 119 -59.44 -4.31 37.19
N LEU A 120 -58.81 -4.41 36.02
CA LEU A 120 -58.30 -5.66 35.47
C LEU A 120 -56.90 -5.92 36.03
N SER A 121 -56.69 -7.11 36.55
CA SER A 121 -55.38 -7.59 36.97
C SER A 121 -55.20 -9.03 36.53
N MET A 122 -53.97 -9.48 36.48
CA MET A 122 -53.65 -10.89 36.25
C MET A 122 -53.35 -11.56 37.58
N ARG A 123 -53.80 -12.78 37.80
CA ARG A 123 -53.39 -13.60 38.95
C ARG A 123 -52.38 -14.63 38.49
N ALA A 124 -51.19 -14.64 39.10
CA ALA A 124 -50.18 -15.64 38.80
C ALA A 124 -50.50 -16.97 39.49
N GLY A 125 -50.51 -18.06 38.72
CA GLY A 125 -50.58 -19.44 39.22
C GLY A 125 -49.20 -20.07 39.42
N ALA A 126 -48.23 -19.71 38.59
CA ALA A 126 -46.84 -20.15 38.67
C ALA A 126 -45.93 -19.05 38.10
N ILE A 127 -44.74 -18.88 38.67
CA ILE A 127 -43.71 -17.96 38.18
C ILE A 127 -42.36 -18.65 38.23
N ARG A 128 -41.55 -18.42 37.19
CA ARG A 128 -40.19 -18.95 37.08
C ARG A 128 -39.29 -17.86 36.52
N ALA A 129 -38.11 -17.67 37.12
CA ALA A 129 -37.07 -16.85 36.51
C ALA A 129 -36.55 -17.56 35.26
N VAL A 130 -36.43 -16.84 34.15
CA VAL A 130 -35.72 -17.35 32.98
C VAL A 130 -34.24 -17.32 33.34
N GLY A 131 -33.63 -18.50 33.49
CA GLY A 131 -32.22 -18.61 33.79
C GLY A 131 -31.35 -18.17 32.61
N LEU A 132 -30.19 -17.58 32.89
CA LEU A 132 -29.23 -17.13 31.87
C LEU A 132 -28.88 -18.25 30.86
N GLY A 133 -28.82 -19.51 31.32
CA GLY A 133 -28.52 -20.66 30.45
C GLY A 133 -29.61 -20.95 29.41
N GLU A 134 -30.89 -20.80 29.75
CA GLU A 134 -32.00 -21.00 28.80
C GLU A 134 -31.99 -19.91 27.73
N LEU A 135 -31.72 -18.67 28.14
CA LEU A 135 -31.60 -17.55 27.25
C LEU A 135 -30.40 -17.67 26.29
N LEU A 136 -29.24 -18.09 26.79
CA LEU A 136 -28.08 -18.37 25.94
C LEU A 136 -28.34 -19.52 24.97
N ALA A 137 -29.04 -20.57 25.41
CA ALA A 137 -29.45 -21.68 24.54
C ALA A 137 -30.39 -21.20 23.41
N ARG A 138 -31.30 -20.26 23.71
CA ARG A 138 -32.18 -19.65 22.71
C ARG A 138 -31.43 -18.81 21.68
N ILE A 139 -30.46 -18.01 22.13
CA ILE A 139 -29.58 -17.22 21.25
C ILE A 139 -28.78 -18.15 20.34
N GLU A 140 -28.22 -19.23 20.87
CA GLU A 140 -27.45 -20.19 20.09
C GLU A 140 -28.32 -20.94 19.06
N LEU A 141 -29.58 -21.24 19.40
CA LEU A 141 -30.54 -21.79 18.43
C LEU A 141 -30.85 -20.79 17.32
N LEU A 142 -31.10 -19.53 17.67
CA LEU A 142 -31.36 -18.46 16.69
C LEU A 142 -30.14 -18.24 15.78
N ARG A 143 -28.93 -18.22 16.34
CA ARG A 143 -27.68 -18.16 15.59
C ARG A 143 -27.62 -19.28 14.54
N ARG A 144 -27.87 -20.53 14.94
CA ARG A 144 -27.86 -21.66 13.99
C ARG A 144 -28.91 -21.52 12.90
N GLN A 145 -30.12 -21.07 13.24
CA GLN A 145 -31.20 -20.87 12.28
C GLN A 145 -30.82 -19.80 11.24
N LEU A 146 -30.39 -18.62 11.68
CA LEU A 146 -29.99 -17.53 10.79
C LEU A 146 -28.73 -17.87 9.97
N GLY A 147 -27.82 -18.66 10.54
CA GLY A 147 -26.67 -19.19 9.83
C GLY A 147 -27.07 -20.16 8.72
N GLN A 148 -28.07 -21.03 8.94
CA GLN A 148 -28.61 -21.92 7.90
C GLN A 148 -29.32 -21.15 6.78
N GLU A 149 -29.89 -19.99 7.10
CA GLU A 149 -30.47 -19.07 6.11
C GLU A 149 -29.40 -18.29 5.31
N GLY A 150 -28.12 -18.41 5.65
CA GLY A 150 -27.01 -17.73 4.96
C GLY A 150 -26.87 -16.25 5.31
N LEU A 151 -27.40 -15.81 6.46
CA LEU A 151 -27.29 -14.39 6.89
C LEU A 151 -25.86 -13.98 7.27
N PHE A 152 -24.99 -14.94 7.55
CA PHE A 152 -23.60 -14.69 7.97
C PHE A 152 -22.58 -14.95 6.85
N ASP A 153 -23.05 -15.22 5.63
CA ASP A 153 -22.19 -15.59 4.51
C ASP A 153 -21.20 -14.45 4.17
N PRO A 154 -19.90 -14.73 4.06
CA PRO A 154 -18.90 -13.71 3.74
C PRO A 154 -19.18 -12.96 2.44
N ASP A 155 -19.81 -13.62 1.46
CA ASP A 155 -20.14 -13.05 0.15
C ASP A 155 -21.21 -11.95 0.22
N ARG A 156 -21.96 -11.87 1.33
CA ARG A 156 -22.92 -10.79 1.58
C ARG A 156 -22.27 -9.56 2.22
N LYS A 157 -21.06 -9.71 2.76
CA LYS A 157 -20.40 -8.64 3.49
C LYS A 157 -19.83 -7.60 2.53
N GLN A 158 -20.10 -6.34 2.84
CA GLN A 158 -19.63 -5.21 2.07
C GLN A 158 -18.25 -4.75 2.56
N SER A 159 -17.39 -4.33 1.64
CA SER A 159 -16.11 -3.74 2.00
C SER A 159 -16.31 -2.29 2.44
N LEU A 160 -15.63 -1.89 3.52
CA LEU A 160 -15.66 -0.50 3.95
C LEU A 160 -15.00 0.39 2.90
N PRO A 161 -15.53 1.60 2.67
CA PRO A 161 -14.84 2.61 1.90
C PRO A 161 -13.51 2.94 2.57
N PHE A 162 -12.46 3.12 1.76
CA PHE A 162 -11.14 3.48 2.26
C PHE A 162 -11.16 4.83 3.02
N LEU A 163 -11.98 5.76 2.54
CA LEU A 163 -12.12 7.09 3.13
C LEU A 163 -13.60 7.50 3.21
N PRO A 164 -14.29 7.18 4.33
CA PRO A 164 -15.65 7.66 4.54
C PRO A 164 -15.63 9.17 4.80
N GLU A 165 -16.48 9.91 4.12
CA GLU A 165 -16.71 11.34 4.37
C GLU A 165 -17.63 11.51 5.57
N ARG A 166 -18.70 10.71 5.63
CA ARG A 166 -19.70 10.78 6.71
C ARG A 166 -20.05 9.41 7.27
N ILE A 167 -19.97 9.31 8.59
CA ILE A 167 -20.25 8.09 9.35
C ILE A 167 -21.56 8.27 10.13
N GLY A 168 -22.50 7.36 9.92
CA GLY A 168 -23.69 7.23 10.76
C GLY A 168 -23.33 6.53 12.06
N LEU A 169 -23.66 7.11 13.22
CA LEU A 169 -23.37 6.52 14.53
C LEU A 169 -24.66 6.35 15.34
N ILE A 170 -25.01 5.10 15.64
CA ILE A 170 -26.12 4.74 16.52
C ILE A 170 -25.55 4.37 17.89
N THR A 171 -25.91 5.15 18.91
CA THR A 171 -25.38 4.97 20.27
C THR A 171 -26.27 5.63 21.32
N GLY A 172 -26.04 5.31 22.59
CA GLY A 172 -26.72 5.95 23.72
C GLY A 172 -26.32 7.42 23.86
N ARG A 173 -27.30 8.28 24.19
CA ARG A 173 -27.08 9.72 24.41
C ARG A 173 -26.01 9.97 25.48
N ASN A 174 -25.02 10.83 25.18
CA ASN A 174 -23.93 11.20 26.10
C ASN A 174 -23.10 10.00 26.59
N SER A 175 -23.08 8.89 25.84
CA SER A 175 -22.34 7.69 26.23
C SER A 175 -20.83 7.86 26.06
N ASP A 176 -20.06 7.10 26.84
CA ASP A 176 -18.60 7.07 26.66
C ASP A 176 -18.23 6.45 25.30
N ALA A 177 -19.04 5.50 24.81
CA ALA A 177 -18.88 4.93 23.48
C ALA A 177 -18.98 5.98 22.36
N GLU A 178 -19.94 6.90 22.45
CA GLU A 178 -20.07 8.02 21.50
C GLU A 178 -18.80 8.89 21.48
N LYS A 179 -18.37 9.34 22.66
CA LYS A 179 -17.18 10.19 22.81
C LYS A 179 -15.93 9.49 22.30
N ASP A 180 -15.78 8.20 22.58
CA ASP A 180 -14.63 7.42 22.18
C ASP A 180 -14.58 7.23 20.66
N VAL A 181 -15.69 6.87 20.01
CA VAL A 181 -15.72 6.72 18.55
C VAL A 181 -15.37 8.05 17.87
N ILE A 182 -16.07 9.12 18.23
CA ILE A 182 -15.90 10.43 17.58
C ILE A 182 -14.50 10.99 17.82
N ARG A 183 -14.00 10.93 19.06
CA ARG A 183 -12.68 11.47 19.39
C ARG A 183 -11.57 10.70 18.69
N ASN A 184 -11.58 9.37 18.74
CA ASN A 184 -10.52 8.57 18.11
C ASN A 184 -10.55 8.68 16.59
N ALA A 185 -11.74 8.76 15.98
CA ALA A 185 -11.87 8.95 14.54
C ALA A 185 -11.35 10.33 14.11
N ARG A 186 -11.75 11.41 14.80
CA ARG A 186 -11.28 12.77 14.48
C ARG A 186 -9.79 13.00 14.75
N LEU A 187 -9.22 12.30 15.75
CA LEU A 187 -7.77 12.34 15.99
C LEU A 187 -6.98 11.75 14.83
N ARG A 188 -7.51 10.68 14.21
CA ARG A 188 -6.88 9.99 13.09
C ARG A 188 -7.18 10.65 11.74
N TRP A 189 -8.39 11.14 11.57
CA TRP A 189 -8.86 11.79 10.35
C TRP A 189 -9.81 12.97 10.69
N PRO A 190 -9.29 14.20 10.85
CA PRO A 190 -10.09 15.34 11.30
C PRO A 190 -11.25 15.75 10.37
N ALA A 191 -11.20 15.38 9.10
CA ALA A 191 -12.20 15.75 8.10
C ALA A 191 -13.47 14.87 8.12
N VAL A 192 -13.49 13.81 8.94
CA VAL A 192 -14.64 12.91 9.00
C VAL A 192 -15.84 13.57 9.71
N GLU A 193 -17.01 13.47 9.07
CA GLU A 193 -18.29 13.93 9.62
C GLU A 193 -19.04 12.78 10.31
N PHE A 194 -19.86 13.12 11.30
CA PHE A 194 -20.69 12.16 12.02
C PHE A 194 -22.15 12.61 12.01
N ASP A 195 -23.05 11.72 11.59
CA ASP A 195 -24.50 11.83 11.83
C ASP A 195 -24.87 10.88 12.98
N VAL A 196 -25.16 11.44 14.16
CA VAL A 196 -25.39 10.65 15.38
C VAL A 196 -26.88 10.51 15.64
N ARG A 197 -27.36 9.26 15.70
CA ARG A 197 -28.72 8.93 16.12
C ARG A 197 -28.69 8.36 17.53
N HIS A 198 -29.22 9.11 18.48
CA HIS A 198 -29.29 8.68 19.87
C HIS A 198 -30.47 7.74 20.10
N THR A 199 -30.17 6.50 20.50
CA THR A 199 -31.18 5.48 20.79
C THR A 199 -31.00 4.89 22.18
N ALA A 200 -32.04 4.25 22.70
CA ALA A 200 -31.87 3.28 23.77
C ALA A 200 -30.95 2.15 23.28
N VAL A 201 -29.94 1.81 24.09
CA VAL A 201 -28.98 0.72 23.80
C VAL A 201 -29.19 -0.51 24.68
N GLN A 202 -30.16 -0.42 25.60
CA GLN A 202 -30.56 -1.47 26.53
C GLN A 202 -32.06 -1.34 26.84
N GLY A 203 -32.68 -2.43 27.31
CA GLY A 203 -34.11 -2.47 27.63
C GLY A 203 -35.01 -2.61 26.40
N ALA A 204 -36.33 -2.61 26.65
CA ALA A 204 -37.35 -2.92 25.64
C ALA A 204 -37.40 -1.93 24.46
N ASP A 205 -37.04 -0.66 24.70
CA ASP A 205 -37.09 0.37 23.65
C ASP A 205 -35.87 0.33 22.72
N ALA A 206 -34.85 -0.49 23.01
CA ALA A 206 -33.62 -0.54 22.23
C ALA A 206 -33.85 -1.08 20.81
N VAL A 207 -34.52 -2.22 20.67
CA VAL A 207 -34.73 -2.87 19.36
C VAL A 207 -35.53 -1.96 18.41
N PRO A 208 -36.68 -1.38 18.79
CA PRO A 208 -37.45 -0.50 17.91
C PRO A 208 -36.69 0.77 17.53
N GLN A 209 -35.98 1.39 18.48
CA GLN A 209 -35.26 2.64 18.22
C GLN A 209 -34.02 2.44 17.34
N ILE A 210 -33.23 1.40 17.61
CA ILE A 210 -32.04 1.07 16.80
C ILE A 210 -32.46 0.71 15.37
N THR A 211 -33.50 -0.13 15.21
CA THR A 211 -33.98 -0.54 13.89
C THR A 211 -34.46 0.67 13.07
N ARG A 212 -35.17 1.61 13.71
CA ARG A 212 -35.60 2.86 13.07
C ARG A 212 -34.41 3.73 12.69
N ALA A 213 -33.46 3.95 13.60
CA ALA A 213 -32.28 4.76 13.33
C ALA A 213 -31.42 4.17 12.20
N LEU A 214 -31.31 2.83 12.16
CA LEU A 214 -30.62 2.11 11.11
C LEU A 214 -31.26 2.35 9.75
N ALA A 215 -32.59 2.21 9.65
CA ALA A 215 -33.32 2.48 8.40
C ALA A 215 -33.23 3.94 7.96
N GLU A 216 -33.26 4.90 8.90
CA GLU A 216 -33.12 6.32 8.58
C GLU A 216 -31.71 6.69 8.08
N LEU A 217 -30.66 6.04 8.59
CA LEU A 217 -29.28 6.25 8.12
C LEU A 217 -28.98 5.53 6.81
N ASP A 218 -29.50 4.31 6.63
CA ASP A 218 -29.36 3.52 5.39
C ASP A 218 -30.07 4.18 4.20
N ALA A 219 -31.14 4.94 4.46
CA ALA A 219 -31.85 5.70 3.43
C ALA A 219 -31.14 6.99 3.00
N ASP A 220 -30.12 7.47 3.74
CA ASP A 220 -29.37 8.68 3.39
C ASP A 220 -28.14 8.32 2.55
N PRO A 221 -28.09 8.68 1.25
CA PRO A 221 -26.95 8.37 0.39
C PRO A 221 -25.66 9.12 0.76
N ALA A 222 -25.73 10.11 1.65
CA ALA A 222 -24.55 10.79 2.17
C ALA A 222 -23.84 9.99 3.27
N VAL A 223 -24.42 8.91 3.80
CA VAL A 223 -23.81 8.08 4.85
C VAL A 223 -23.03 6.93 4.21
N ASP A 224 -21.71 6.92 4.38
CA ASP A 224 -20.84 5.93 3.75
C ASP A 224 -20.69 4.65 4.59
N VAL A 225 -20.81 4.75 5.91
CA VAL A 225 -20.66 3.66 6.88
C VAL A 225 -21.58 3.91 8.07
N ILE A 226 -22.26 2.87 8.56
CA ILE A 226 -23.06 2.93 9.78
C ILE A 226 -22.37 2.15 10.89
N VAL A 227 -22.31 2.73 12.08
CA VAL A 227 -21.69 2.14 13.27
C VAL A 227 -22.74 2.01 14.35
N ILE A 228 -22.93 0.81 14.87
CA ILE A 228 -23.71 0.58 16.09
C ILE A 228 -22.72 0.39 17.22
N ALA A 229 -22.69 1.36 18.13
CA ALA A 229 -21.75 1.36 19.25
C ALA A 229 -22.48 1.28 20.58
N ARG A 230 -21.92 0.50 21.48
CA ARG A 230 -22.37 0.42 22.87
C ARG A 230 -21.18 0.52 23.81
N GLY A 231 -21.38 1.19 24.95
CA GLY A 231 -20.42 1.17 26.06
C GLY A 231 -20.49 -0.14 26.85
N GLY A 232 -19.72 -0.20 27.94
CA GLY A 232 -19.77 -1.34 28.87
C GLY A 232 -21.16 -1.54 29.49
N GLY A 233 -21.36 -2.72 30.06
CA GLY A 233 -22.54 -3.05 30.88
C GLY A 233 -22.66 -4.56 31.04
N SER A 234 -23.82 -5.02 31.51
CA SER A 234 -24.04 -6.44 31.76
C SER A 234 -24.28 -7.22 30.46
N LEU A 235 -24.18 -8.56 30.54
CA LEU A 235 -24.54 -9.48 29.47
C LEU A 235 -26.03 -9.35 29.10
N GLU A 236 -26.90 -9.00 30.04
CA GLU A 236 -28.34 -8.80 29.80
C GLU A 236 -28.62 -7.58 28.92
N ASP A 237 -27.77 -6.56 29.02
CA ASP A 237 -27.88 -5.38 28.17
C ASP A 237 -27.47 -5.70 26.70
N LEU A 238 -26.85 -6.86 26.42
CA LEU A 238 -26.48 -7.29 25.06
C LEU A 238 -27.61 -7.96 24.30
N LEU A 239 -28.68 -8.35 25.00
CA LEU A 239 -29.80 -9.11 24.44
C LEU A 239 -30.50 -8.40 23.27
N PRO A 240 -30.72 -7.07 23.29
CA PRO A 240 -31.30 -6.37 22.15
C PRO A 240 -30.55 -6.59 20.84
N PHE A 241 -29.22 -6.77 20.89
CA PHE A 241 -28.36 -6.97 19.72
C PHE A 241 -28.35 -8.41 19.20
N SER A 242 -29.03 -9.33 19.88
CA SER A 242 -29.31 -10.68 19.39
C SER A 242 -30.79 -10.88 19.04
N ASN A 243 -31.57 -9.80 18.98
CA ASN A 243 -32.96 -9.86 18.58
C ASN A 243 -33.07 -10.10 17.07
N GLU A 244 -33.92 -11.05 16.67
CA GLU A 244 -34.09 -11.44 15.27
C GLU A 244 -34.52 -10.26 14.37
N THR A 245 -35.38 -9.37 14.86
CA THR A 245 -35.86 -8.21 14.09
C THR A 245 -34.71 -7.28 13.73
N LEU A 246 -33.86 -6.95 14.71
CA LEU A 246 -32.71 -6.07 14.49
C LEU A 246 -31.66 -6.75 13.59
N VAL A 247 -31.38 -8.04 13.82
CA VAL A 247 -30.41 -8.80 13.03
C VAL A 247 -30.84 -8.90 11.56
N ARG A 248 -32.13 -9.12 11.30
CA ARG A 248 -32.66 -9.15 9.93
C ARG A 248 -32.64 -7.77 9.27
N ALA A 249 -32.94 -6.70 10.03
CA ALA A 249 -32.81 -5.34 9.52
C ALA A 249 -31.35 -5.01 9.14
N ALA A 250 -30.40 -5.37 10.01
CA ALA A 250 -28.96 -5.23 9.75
C ALA A 250 -28.49 -6.04 8.53
N ALA A 251 -29.05 -7.22 8.27
CA ALA A 251 -28.68 -8.02 7.11
C ALA A 251 -29.21 -7.46 5.78
N GLN A 252 -30.14 -6.50 5.83
CA GLN A 252 -30.78 -5.87 4.66
C GLN A 252 -30.24 -4.48 4.34
N THR A 253 -29.34 -3.93 5.17
CA THR A 253 -28.77 -2.60 4.93
C THR A 253 -27.91 -2.57 3.67
N ALA A 254 -28.10 -1.54 2.88
CA ALA A 254 -27.29 -1.28 1.69
C ALA A 254 -25.97 -0.58 2.06
N THR A 255 -25.92 0.17 3.15
CA THR A 255 -24.71 0.84 3.63
C THR A 255 -23.89 -0.11 4.53
N PRO A 256 -22.54 -0.15 4.40
CA PRO A 256 -21.68 -0.98 5.23
C PRO A 256 -21.89 -0.77 6.74
N LEU A 257 -22.08 -1.86 7.47
CA LEU A 257 -22.42 -1.87 8.89
C LEU A 257 -21.25 -2.36 9.76
N VAL A 258 -20.94 -1.59 10.79
CA VAL A 258 -19.92 -1.90 11.79
C VAL A 258 -20.55 -2.11 13.16
N SER A 259 -20.32 -3.28 13.75
CA SER A 259 -20.71 -3.58 15.13
C SER A 259 -19.57 -3.23 16.09
N ALA A 260 -19.86 -2.46 17.13
CA ALA A 260 -18.92 -2.04 18.18
C ALA A 260 -19.54 -2.17 19.57
N ILE A 261 -20.13 -3.34 19.87
CA ILE A 261 -21.06 -3.53 21.00
C ILE A 261 -20.45 -4.28 22.20
N GLY A 262 -19.38 -5.07 22.02
CA GLY A 262 -18.86 -5.92 23.10
C GLY A 262 -17.41 -6.38 22.96
N HIS A 263 -16.86 -6.91 24.06
CA HIS A 263 -15.51 -7.49 24.13
C HIS A 263 -15.49 -8.94 23.59
N GLU A 264 -14.32 -9.58 23.51
CA GLU A 264 -14.15 -10.88 22.84
C GLU A 264 -15.11 -12.00 23.29
N ASN A 265 -15.49 -12.03 24.58
CA ASN A 265 -16.38 -13.04 25.15
C ASN A 265 -17.88 -12.75 24.93
N ASP A 266 -18.23 -11.54 24.50
CA ASP A 266 -19.60 -11.01 24.44
C ASP A 266 -19.97 -10.77 22.98
N ARG A 267 -20.33 -11.85 22.27
CA ARG A 267 -20.63 -11.83 20.83
C ARG A 267 -22.13 -11.91 20.57
N PRO A 268 -22.83 -10.76 20.43
CA PRO A 268 -24.20 -10.76 19.97
C PRO A 268 -24.28 -11.23 18.51
N ILE A 269 -25.45 -11.71 18.09
CA ILE A 269 -25.64 -12.19 16.70
C ILE A 269 -25.40 -11.06 15.67
N LEU A 270 -25.67 -9.80 16.04
CA LEU A 270 -25.38 -8.65 15.19
C LEU A 270 -23.90 -8.56 14.77
N ASP A 271 -22.94 -9.04 15.58
CA ASP A 271 -21.51 -9.08 15.21
C ASP A 271 -21.24 -9.98 13.99
N GLU A 272 -22.06 -11.01 13.79
CA GLU A 272 -21.89 -11.98 12.72
C GLU A 272 -22.48 -11.48 11.42
N VAL A 273 -23.57 -10.71 11.49
CA VAL A 273 -24.21 -10.05 10.34
C VAL A 273 -23.45 -8.82 9.88
N ALA A 274 -22.88 -8.05 10.81
CA ALA A 274 -22.12 -6.85 10.47
C ALA A 274 -20.97 -7.16 9.49
N ASP A 275 -20.73 -6.23 8.58
CA ASP A 275 -19.63 -6.31 7.62
C ASP A 275 -18.28 -6.30 8.33
N LEU A 276 -18.23 -5.54 9.42
CA LEU A 276 -17.05 -5.43 10.27
C LEU A 276 -17.43 -5.48 11.75
N ARG A 277 -16.84 -6.44 12.46
CA ARG A 277 -16.91 -6.50 13.92
C ARG A 277 -15.72 -5.79 14.53
N ALA A 278 -15.94 -4.71 15.27
CA ALA A 278 -14.96 -4.07 16.14
C ALA A 278 -15.08 -4.57 17.58
N SER A 279 -13.95 -4.79 18.24
CA SER A 279 -13.86 -5.30 19.62
C SER A 279 -14.23 -4.27 20.69
N THR A 280 -14.18 -2.98 20.35
CA THR A 280 -14.52 -1.86 21.23
C THR A 280 -14.95 -0.65 20.38
N PRO A 281 -15.65 0.34 20.96
CA PRO A 281 -15.93 1.61 20.29
C PRO A 281 -14.66 2.31 19.79
N THR A 282 -13.54 2.24 20.54
CA THR A 282 -12.25 2.79 20.10
C THR A 282 -11.65 2.01 18.92
N ASP A 283 -11.76 0.68 18.91
CA ASP A 283 -11.32 -0.17 17.80
C ASP A 283 -12.14 0.10 16.52
N ALA A 284 -13.44 0.38 16.66
CA ALA A 284 -14.30 0.75 15.54
C ALA A 284 -13.76 2.01 14.85
N ALA A 285 -13.53 3.07 15.61
CA ALA A 285 -12.95 4.31 15.09
C ALA A 285 -11.61 4.07 14.38
N LYS A 286 -10.79 3.13 14.88
CA LYS A 286 -9.51 2.82 14.25
C LYS A 286 -9.62 2.09 12.91
N ARG A 287 -10.71 1.38 12.66
CA ARG A 287 -10.87 0.54 11.47
C ARG A 287 -11.73 1.18 10.40
N ILE A 288 -12.59 2.13 10.78
CA ILE A 288 -13.46 2.86 9.85
C ILE A 288 -12.70 3.98 9.14
N VAL A 289 -11.72 4.62 9.81
CA VAL A 289 -10.92 5.69 9.21
C VAL A 289 -9.43 5.34 9.14
N PRO A 290 -8.72 5.77 8.07
CA PRO A 290 -7.28 5.62 7.98
C PRO A 290 -6.54 6.51 9.00
N ASP A 291 -5.24 6.28 9.17
CA ASP A 291 -4.39 7.16 9.98
C ASP A 291 -3.71 8.21 9.09
N MET A 292 -4.12 9.47 9.23
CA MET A 292 -3.57 10.58 8.44
C MET A 292 -2.05 10.69 8.57
N ALA A 293 -1.48 10.45 9.74
CA ALA A 293 -0.03 10.54 9.94
C ALA A 293 0.70 9.44 9.17
N GLN A 294 0.14 8.22 9.16
CA GLN A 294 0.66 7.10 8.40
C GLN A 294 0.56 7.35 6.88
N GLU A 295 -0.57 7.84 6.40
CA GLU A 295 -0.75 8.16 4.97
C GLU A 295 0.20 9.27 4.50
N ILE A 296 0.36 10.34 5.28
CA ILE A 296 1.32 11.41 4.97
C ILE A 296 2.75 10.87 4.97
N ALA A 297 3.11 9.98 5.91
CA ALA A 297 4.42 9.36 5.94
C ALA A 297 4.67 8.49 4.70
N GLY A 298 3.68 7.70 4.29
CA GLY A 298 3.73 6.87 3.07
C GLY A 298 3.93 7.71 1.80
N ILE A 299 3.22 8.83 1.67
CA ILE A 299 3.40 9.78 0.56
C ILE A 299 4.81 10.36 0.57
N ARG A 300 5.31 10.81 1.72
CA ARG A 300 6.68 11.35 1.85
C ARG A 300 7.74 10.33 1.49
N GLN A 301 7.58 9.08 1.94
CA GLN A 301 8.51 7.99 1.62
C GLN A 301 8.51 7.68 0.12
N SER A 302 7.33 7.59 -0.49
CA SER A 302 7.16 7.32 -1.92
C SER A 302 7.79 8.43 -2.75
N ARG A 303 7.56 9.70 -2.38
CA ARG A 303 8.20 10.86 -3.01
C ARG A 303 9.72 10.83 -2.90
N ALA A 304 10.26 10.56 -1.71
CA ALA A 304 11.71 10.47 -1.52
C ALA A 304 12.33 9.31 -2.32
N ALA A 305 11.61 8.19 -2.47
CA ALA A 305 12.04 7.07 -3.32
C ALA A 305 12.06 7.45 -4.81
N LEU A 306 11.02 8.15 -5.29
CA LEU A 306 10.96 8.66 -6.66
C LEU A 306 12.08 9.67 -6.94
N GLU A 307 12.31 10.64 -6.03
CA GLU A 307 13.39 11.62 -6.17
C GLU A 307 14.75 10.92 -6.28
N ARG A 308 15.04 9.93 -5.43
CA ARG A 308 16.28 9.15 -5.51
C ARG A 308 16.41 8.37 -6.82
N ALA A 309 15.34 7.72 -7.27
CA ALA A 309 15.34 6.94 -8.50
C ALA A 309 15.64 7.83 -9.73
N VAL A 310 15.01 9.01 -9.79
CA VAL A 310 15.24 10.00 -10.86
C VAL A 310 16.68 10.52 -10.82
N THR A 311 17.19 10.91 -9.65
CA THR A 311 18.58 11.38 -9.52
C THR A 311 19.58 10.32 -9.96
N LEU A 312 19.43 9.07 -9.49
CA LEU A 312 20.31 7.96 -9.88
C LEU A 312 20.27 7.68 -11.39
N PHE A 313 19.09 7.76 -12.00
CA PHE A 313 18.93 7.63 -13.45
C PHE A 313 19.67 8.74 -14.19
N ILE A 314 19.44 10.00 -13.83
CA ILE A 314 20.10 11.16 -14.45
C ILE A 314 21.62 11.08 -14.29
N ASP A 315 22.12 10.79 -13.09
CA ASP A 315 23.56 10.66 -12.83
C ASP A 315 24.18 9.48 -13.60
N GLY A 316 23.41 8.40 -13.80
CA GLY A 316 23.80 7.28 -14.65
C GLY A 316 23.96 7.70 -16.11
N GLU A 317 22.96 8.39 -16.66
CA GLU A 317 22.97 8.86 -18.05
C GLU A 317 24.02 9.94 -18.29
N LEU A 318 24.24 10.86 -17.35
CA LEU A 318 25.31 11.86 -17.41
C LEU A 318 26.69 11.22 -17.41
N ARG A 319 26.93 10.20 -16.56
CA ARG A 319 28.19 9.44 -16.57
C ARG A 319 28.39 8.69 -17.88
N ARG A 320 27.34 8.06 -18.41
CA ARG A 320 27.39 7.36 -19.70
C ARG A 320 27.73 8.31 -20.84
N LEU A 321 27.11 9.49 -20.85
CA LEU A 321 27.41 10.53 -21.84
C LEU A 321 28.86 11.02 -21.70
N ALA A 322 29.33 11.25 -20.48
CA ALA A 322 30.71 11.65 -20.23
C ALA A 322 31.71 10.59 -20.69
N GLU A 323 31.43 9.30 -20.46
CA GLU A 323 32.27 8.19 -20.93
C GLU A 323 32.32 8.14 -22.46
N VAL A 324 31.18 8.27 -23.15
CA VAL A 324 31.18 8.32 -24.61
C VAL A 324 32.00 9.51 -25.10
N ARG A 325 31.79 10.71 -24.52
CA ARG A 325 32.50 11.92 -24.90
C ARG A 325 34.01 11.88 -24.62
N SER A 326 34.45 11.13 -23.60
CA SER A 326 35.87 11.03 -23.25
C SER A 326 36.64 10.02 -24.09
N ARG A 327 35.96 9.20 -24.91
CA ARG A 327 36.63 8.25 -25.81
C ARG A 327 37.56 9.00 -26.76
N PRO A 328 38.80 8.54 -26.98
CA PRO A 328 39.78 9.22 -27.83
C PRO A 328 39.27 9.56 -29.24
N ALA A 329 38.44 8.68 -29.82
CA ALA A 329 37.82 8.90 -31.13
C ALA A 329 36.87 10.13 -31.18
N LEU A 330 36.31 10.56 -30.06
CA LEU A 330 35.43 11.73 -29.95
C LEU A 330 36.11 12.93 -29.28
N ALA A 331 36.91 12.70 -28.24
CA ALA A 331 37.61 13.75 -27.49
C ALA A 331 38.81 14.34 -28.25
N ALA A 332 39.56 13.50 -28.95
CA ALA A 332 40.79 13.90 -29.64
C ALA A 332 40.99 13.07 -30.93
N PRO A 333 40.07 13.17 -31.91
CA PRO A 333 40.13 12.39 -33.15
C PRO A 333 41.43 12.64 -33.94
N ALA A 334 42.00 13.85 -33.82
CA ALA A 334 43.23 14.23 -34.51
C ALA A 334 44.47 13.45 -34.03
N THR A 335 44.50 12.93 -32.80
CA THR A 335 45.71 12.29 -32.26
C THR A 335 46.15 11.06 -33.06
N GLN A 336 45.19 10.28 -33.58
CA GLN A 336 45.49 9.16 -34.47
C GLN A 336 46.01 9.61 -35.85
N LEU A 337 45.58 10.79 -36.32
CA LEU A 337 46.08 11.37 -37.56
C LEU A 337 47.48 11.95 -37.36
N ASP A 338 47.74 12.61 -36.23
CA ASP A 338 49.05 13.20 -35.90
C ASP A 338 50.16 12.14 -35.90
N GLU A 339 49.91 10.95 -35.34
CA GLU A 339 50.88 9.84 -35.36
C GLU A 339 51.17 9.37 -36.79
N ARG A 340 50.13 9.30 -37.64
CA ARG A 340 50.28 8.88 -39.04
C ARG A 340 50.97 9.94 -39.87
N GLU A 341 50.67 11.21 -39.64
CA GLU A 341 51.34 12.34 -40.27
C GLU A 341 52.83 12.35 -39.93
N ARG A 342 53.18 12.16 -38.64
CA ARG A 342 54.59 12.03 -38.20
C ARG A 342 55.30 10.84 -38.84
N LEU A 343 54.64 9.69 -38.93
CA LEU A 343 55.20 8.50 -39.58
C LEU A 343 55.48 8.77 -41.07
N VAL A 344 54.53 9.38 -41.78
CA VAL A 344 54.70 9.74 -43.19
C VAL A 344 55.84 10.74 -43.37
N ALA A 345 55.94 11.74 -42.50
CA ALA A 345 57.03 12.71 -42.52
C ALA A 345 58.41 12.05 -42.32
N ASP A 346 58.55 11.18 -41.32
CA ASP A 346 59.82 10.47 -41.06
C ASP A 346 60.20 9.52 -42.22
N LEU A 347 59.22 8.78 -42.75
CA LEU A 347 59.45 7.92 -43.93
C LEU A 347 59.87 8.73 -45.15
N ARG A 348 59.26 9.91 -45.37
CA ARG A 348 59.64 10.82 -46.45
C ARG A 348 61.08 11.30 -46.29
N ASP A 349 61.46 11.74 -45.11
CA ASP A 349 62.81 12.24 -44.83
C ASP A 349 63.85 11.12 -44.93
N ARG A 350 63.54 9.92 -44.45
CA ARG A 350 64.39 8.73 -44.61
C ARG A 350 64.57 8.37 -46.08
N SER A 351 63.52 8.40 -46.89
CA SER A 351 63.58 8.15 -48.33
C SER A 351 64.47 9.16 -49.03
N ALA A 352 64.31 10.45 -48.73
CA ALA A 352 65.14 11.51 -49.30
C ALA A 352 66.63 11.35 -48.94
N ARG A 353 66.94 11.05 -47.67
CA ARG A 353 68.32 10.77 -47.21
C ARG A 353 68.92 9.56 -47.91
N ALA A 354 68.18 8.46 -48.02
CA ALA A 354 68.63 7.25 -48.69
C ALA A 354 68.90 7.49 -50.18
N ALA A 355 68.03 8.26 -50.85
CA ALA A 355 68.23 8.66 -52.24
C ALA A 355 69.48 9.53 -52.40
N SER A 356 69.67 10.56 -51.57
CA SER A 356 70.88 11.40 -51.59
C SER A 356 72.14 10.57 -51.40
N THR A 357 72.16 9.69 -50.39
CA THR A 357 73.34 8.85 -50.10
C THR A 357 73.69 7.93 -51.28
N ARG A 358 72.69 7.38 -51.98
CA ARG A 358 72.91 6.58 -53.20
C ARG A 358 73.45 7.42 -54.35
N LEU A 359 72.90 8.61 -54.58
CA LEU A 359 73.38 9.52 -55.61
C LEU A 359 74.81 9.99 -55.34
N ASP A 360 75.14 10.32 -54.09
CA ASP A 360 76.49 10.73 -53.68
C ASP A 360 77.51 9.58 -53.78
N ALA A 361 77.09 8.35 -53.48
CA ALA A 361 77.93 7.16 -53.68
C ALA A 361 78.20 6.94 -55.18
N GLY A 362 77.17 6.99 -56.02
CA GLY A 362 77.31 6.85 -57.47
C GLY A 362 78.16 7.97 -58.08
N ALA A 363 77.99 9.21 -57.64
CA ALA A 363 78.81 10.34 -58.09
C ALA A 363 80.29 10.16 -57.72
N ARG A 364 80.58 9.69 -56.50
CA ARG A 364 81.94 9.36 -56.07
C ARG A 364 82.54 8.21 -56.88
N GLU A 365 81.76 7.18 -57.17
CA GLU A 365 82.20 6.05 -58.01
C GLU A 365 82.54 6.51 -59.43
N ILE A 366 81.68 7.32 -60.06
CA ILE A 366 81.95 7.91 -61.38
C ILE A 366 83.21 8.77 -61.35
N ALA A 367 83.38 9.62 -60.33
CA ALA A 367 84.57 10.45 -60.20
C ALA A 367 85.84 9.62 -60.03
N HIS A 368 85.78 8.54 -59.25
CA HIS A 368 86.88 7.61 -59.04
C HIS A 368 87.27 6.86 -60.31
N LEU A 369 86.29 6.27 -61.00
CA LEU A 369 86.50 5.58 -62.28
C LEU A 369 87.10 6.53 -63.33
N ARG A 370 86.59 7.78 -63.40
CA ARG A 370 87.16 8.81 -64.26
C ARG A 370 88.62 9.10 -63.93
N ALA A 371 88.96 9.23 -62.65
CA ALA A 371 90.34 9.46 -62.23
C ALA A 371 91.26 8.28 -62.57
N GLN A 372 90.79 7.03 -62.43
CA GLN A 372 91.54 5.84 -62.85
C GLN A 372 91.81 5.85 -64.37
N VAL A 373 90.78 6.09 -65.19
CA VAL A 373 90.94 6.17 -66.66
C VAL A 373 91.95 7.26 -67.05
N ILE A 374 91.93 8.41 -66.36
CA ILE A 374 92.90 9.48 -66.60
C ILE A 374 94.31 9.05 -66.17
N ALA A 375 94.47 8.39 -65.03
CA ALA A 375 95.78 7.96 -64.51
C ALA A 375 96.43 6.86 -65.39
N LEU A 376 95.63 5.98 -65.96
CA LEU A 376 96.06 4.94 -66.90
C LEU A 376 96.23 5.45 -68.33
N SER A 377 95.95 6.73 -68.60
CA SER A 377 96.08 7.30 -69.94
C SER A 377 97.56 7.46 -70.32
N PRO A 378 98.03 6.82 -71.42
CA PRO A 378 99.38 7.01 -71.93
C PRO A 378 99.72 8.48 -72.22
N GLN A 379 98.70 9.29 -72.51
CA GLN A 379 98.82 10.72 -72.78
C GLN A 379 99.29 11.50 -71.55
N LYS A 380 98.80 11.17 -70.34
CA LYS A 380 99.23 11.81 -69.09
C LYS A 380 100.70 11.51 -68.77
N THR A 381 101.15 10.29 -69.07
CA THR A 381 102.57 9.92 -68.92
C THR A 381 103.45 10.73 -69.87
N LEU A 382 103.02 10.92 -71.12
CA LEU A 382 103.73 11.78 -72.08
C LEU A 382 103.74 13.26 -71.64
N GLU A 383 102.62 13.79 -71.12
CA GLU A 383 102.51 15.16 -70.58
C GLU A 383 103.44 15.45 -69.39
N ARG A 384 103.84 14.42 -68.63
CA ARG A 384 104.80 14.55 -67.51
C ARG A 384 106.25 14.66 -67.97
N GLY A 385 106.51 14.68 -69.28
CA GLY A 385 107.84 14.86 -69.85
C GLY A 385 108.53 13.57 -70.29
N TYR A 386 107.85 12.43 -70.20
CA TYR A 386 108.33 11.17 -70.76
C TYR A 386 108.06 11.11 -72.27
N ALA A 387 108.92 10.40 -73.00
CA ALA A 387 108.74 10.15 -74.41
C ALA A 387 108.63 8.64 -74.66
N VAL A 388 107.86 8.25 -75.67
CA VAL A 388 107.89 6.88 -76.19
C VAL A 388 108.84 6.87 -77.37
N VAL A 389 109.92 6.10 -77.25
CA VAL A 389 110.92 5.95 -78.30
C VAL A 389 110.59 4.70 -79.11
N THR A 390 110.59 4.82 -80.43
CA THR A 390 110.36 3.74 -81.38
C THR A 390 111.51 3.66 -82.39
N ALA A 391 111.88 2.47 -82.81
CA ALA A 391 112.79 2.27 -83.94
C ALA A 391 112.10 2.64 -85.27
N ASP A 392 112.87 2.69 -86.36
CA ASP A 392 112.37 2.98 -87.71
C ASP A 392 111.32 1.96 -88.21
N ASP A 393 111.31 0.75 -87.66
CA ASP A 393 110.31 -0.30 -87.93
C ASP A 393 108.99 -0.14 -87.14
N GLY A 394 108.90 0.86 -86.25
CA GLY A 394 107.74 1.16 -85.42
C GLY A 394 107.66 0.39 -84.09
N ARG A 395 108.65 -0.46 -83.77
CA ARG A 395 108.74 -1.16 -82.48
C ARG A 395 109.15 -0.20 -81.37
N ILE A 396 108.55 -0.32 -80.18
CA ILE A 396 108.92 0.50 -79.01
C ILE A 396 110.24 -0.01 -78.44
N LEU A 397 111.23 0.88 -78.35
CA LEU A 397 112.51 0.60 -77.72
C LEU A 397 112.36 0.75 -76.20
N ARG A 398 112.61 -0.33 -75.47
CA ARG A 398 112.49 -0.36 -74.00
C ARG A 398 113.83 -0.52 -73.29
N ASP A 399 114.82 -1.04 -74.01
CA ASP A 399 116.17 -1.29 -73.52
C ASP A 399 117.17 -0.61 -74.47
N ALA A 400 118.29 -0.14 -73.93
CA ALA A 400 119.35 0.53 -74.69
C ALA A 400 120.05 -0.44 -75.66
N ASP A 401 120.13 -1.72 -75.30
CA ASP A 401 120.79 -2.75 -76.12
C ASP A 401 120.00 -3.12 -77.38
N GLU A 402 118.72 -2.75 -77.45
CA GLU A 402 117.86 -2.97 -78.62
C GLU A 402 118.12 -1.98 -79.76
N ALA A 403 118.94 -0.96 -79.52
CA ALA A 403 119.17 0.14 -80.42
C ALA A 403 120.65 0.18 -80.83
N ARG A 404 120.96 0.43 -82.11
CA ARG A 404 122.34 0.42 -82.61
C ARG A 404 122.84 1.84 -82.92
N PRO A 405 124.12 2.17 -82.65
CA PRO A 405 124.71 3.42 -83.08
C PRO A 405 124.58 3.62 -84.59
N GLY A 406 124.06 4.78 -85.01
CA GLY A 406 123.75 5.13 -86.40
C GLY A 406 122.30 4.89 -86.83
N GLU A 407 121.47 4.23 -86.02
CA GLU A 407 120.07 3.96 -86.33
C GLU A 407 119.14 5.17 -86.04
N GLY A 408 118.11 5.35 -86.88
CA GLY A 408 117.08 6.36 -86.70
C GLY A 408 116.04 5.92 -85.65
N ILE A 409 115.63 6.86 -84.80
CA ILE A 409 114.59 6.64 -83.81
C ILE A 409 113.51 7.72 -83.90
N GLY A 410 112.26 7.29 -83.78
CA GLY A 410 111.11 8.15 -83.59
C GLY A 410 110.86 8.39 -82.10
N VAL A 411 110.77 9.64 -81.68
CA VAL A 411 110.48 10.03 -80.30
C VAL A 411 109.13 10.72 -80.29
N ARG A 412 108.15 10.10 -79.61
CA ARG A 412 106.81 10.66 -79.43
C ARG A 412 106.70 11.35 -78.08
N LEU A 413 106.40 12.64 -78.10
CA LEU A 413 106.18 13.48 -76.93
C LEU A 413 104.69 13.68 -76.66
N ALA A 414 104.36 14.41 -75.58
CA ALA A 414 102.99 14.81 -75.24
C ALA A 414 102.25 15.45 -76.41
N ARG A 415 102.96 16.28 -77.19
CA ARG A 415 102.47 16.90 -78.42
C ARG A 415 103.58 16.83 -79.46
N GLY A 416 103.26 16.25 -80.61
CA GLY A 416 104.20 16.11 -81.73
C GLY A 416 105.08 14.87 -81.65
N ARG A 417 105.83 14.66 -82.74
CA ARG A 417 106.82 13.60 -82.89
C ARG A 417 108.07 14.23 -83.48
N LEU A 418 109.22 13.75 -83.05
CA LEU A 418 110.52 14.16 -83.56
C LEU A 418 111.36 12.92 -83.86
N THR A 419 112.31 13.05 -84.77
CA THR A 419 113.24 11.97 -85.13
C THR A 419 114.62 12.32 -84.58
N ALA A 420 115.33 11.33 -84.06
CA ALA A 420 116.70 11.46 -83.62
C ALA A 420 117.53 10.31 -84.20
N THR A 421 118.85 10.46 -84.24
CA THR A 421 119.77 9.40 -84.64
C THR A 421 120.63 9.05 -83.44
N ILE A 422 120.81 7.77 -83.19
CA ILE A 422 121.58 7.28 -82.05
C ILE A 422 123.07 7.49 -82.34
N THR A 423 123.75 8.28 -81.53
CA THR A 423 125.19 8.53 -81.69
C THR A 423 126.05 7.56 -80.88
N ASP A 424 125.56 7.10 -79.73
CA ASP A 424 126.24 6.19 -78.82
C ASP A 424 125.22 5.42 -77.96
N THR A 425 125.56 4.20 -77.57
CA THR A 425 124.74 3.31 -76.73
C THR A 425 125.62 2.76 -75.62
N GLY A 426 125.41 3.24 -74.39
CA GLY A 426 126.19 2.83 -73.23
C GLY A 426 125.28 2.58 -72.03
N ASN A 427 125.50 1.46 -71.35
CA ASN A 427 124.88 1.16 -70.06
C ASN A 427 125.81 1.72 -68.95
N PRO A 428 125.38 2.70 -68.14
CA PRO A 428 126.30 3.42 -67.27
C PRO A 428 126.74 2.70 -65.98
N ASP A 429 126.40 1.42 -65.74
CA ASP A 429 126.74 0.74 -64.47
C ASP A 429 127.51 -0.58 -64.65
N THR A 430 128.82 -0.47 -64.91
CA THR A 430 129.85 -1.39 -64.37
C THR A 430 131.21 -0.68 -64.27
N GLY A 431 131.59 -0.21 -63.08
CA GLY A 431 132.96 0.21 -62.77
C GLY A 431 133.16 0.85 -61.37
N GLU A 432 133.91 0.20 -60.48
CA GLU A 432 134.52 0.73 -59.24
C GLU A 432 136.04 0.38 -59.26
N PRO A 433 136.94 0.94 -58.40
CA PRO A 433 136.99 2.24 -57.72
C PRO A 433 138.36 2.97 -57.92
N GLY A 434 138.48 4.28 -57.61
CA GLY A 434 139.74 5.04 -57.74
C GLY A 434 139.91 6.22 -56.77
N THR A 435 140.76 5.99 -55.77
CA THR A 435 141.46 6.87 -54.81
C THR A 435 141.56 8.39 -55.07
N THR A 436 141.09 9.14 -54.08
CA THR A 436 141.75 10.19 -53.26
C THR A 436 142.52 11.35 -53.93
N THR A 437 142.14 12.60 -53.63
CA THR A 437 143.04 13.64 -53.08
C THR A 437 142.24 14.73 -52.35
N THR A 438 142.65 14.96 -51.10
CA THR A 438 142.26 15.96 -50.11
C THR A 438 142.59 17.40 -50.52
N THR A 439 141.76 18.38 -50.14
CA THR A 439 142.28 19.68 -49.65
C THR A 439 141.35 20.20 -48.54
N GLN A 440 141.94 20.32 -47.34
CA GLN A 440 141.47 21.00 -46.14
C GLN A 440 141.76 22.52 -46.23
N GLU A 441 140.88 23.28 -45.56
CA GLU A 441 141.08 24.58 -44.86
C GLU A 441 141.60 25.77 -45.70
N GLN A 442 140.99 26.97 -45.64
CA GLN A 442 140.72 27.81 -44.48
C GLN A 442 139.56 28.79 -44.73
#